data_AF-A0A9P8K0V7-F1
#
_entry.id   AF-A0A9P8K0V7-F1
#
_cell.length_a   1.000
_cell.length_b   1.000
_cell.length_c   1.000
_cell.angle_alpha   90.00
_cell.angle_beta   90.00
_cell.angle_gamma   90.00
#
_symmetry.space_group_name_H-M   'P 1'
#
loop_
_entity.id
_entity.type
_entity.pdbx_description
1 polymer ?
#
loop_
_entity_poly.entity_id
_entity_poly.type
_entity_poly.pdbx_seq_one_letter_code
_entity_poly.pdbx_strand_id
1 'polypeptide(L)'
;QFYQFSTKNYQFSLDQFPDENWWTSSEVGTGLVHPVPTLQAEKQKSGMGSRMAYPQTSFVYTSLTPETLLGQRRQAVAANTLQYQLDVLKKTGRYDAFKLKRHPVYDRAPEVWPIPDHLFWDSDVAKWIEGACYFLQQRCMPTIADAVDELVQMIRSAQQPDGYLNIHYTVVELGKRFTNLKDMHELYNCGHLIEAALAHHVLYDNDQLLSPICAYVDLLCKTFSPGAEHMNGYPGHPEIELALLRLYKRTGVEHQLAKVGQGVTSRDPVIPIERATEHGNPATPLEWKFVGSHMRHPVFSNHAVQRLAQKHPQAIFLEARFNSTITVMASRALTQRISARSDSLHFQSVSITNTDKGVDRLMNATVDLWKQGLVCPSRAITELRRTSISSFSYRITNPRGRVIGSS
;
A
#
# COMPACT_ATOMS: atom_id res chain seq x y z
N GLN A 1 14.54 -1.59 4.52
CA GLN A 1 15.20 -0.42 3.89
C GLN A 1 16.44 -0.12 4.72
N PHE A 2 17.63 -0.21 4.13
CA PHE A 2 18.93 0.04 4.81
C PHE A 2 19.53 1.33 4.27
N TYR A 3 20.06 2.21 5.13
CA TYR A 3 20.58 3.53 4.74
C TYR A 3 22.12 3.50 4.57
N GLN A 4 22.65 4.16 3.53
CA GLN A 4 24.07 4.50 3.43
C GLN A 4 24.27 5.84 2.70
N PHE A 5 25.18 6.67 3.22
CA PHE A 5 25.59 7.95 2.62
C PHE A 5 26.95 7.81 1.92
N SER A 6 27.08 8.39 0.73
CA SER A 6 28.37 8.68 0.10
C SER A 6 28.31 10.05 -0.58
N THR A 7 29.41 10.79 -0.49
CA THR A 7 29.55 12.18 -0.98
C THR A 7 30.39 12.19 -2.24
N LYS A 8 29.84 12.70 -3.35
CA LYS A 8 30.59 13.37 -4.44
C LYS A 8 29.62 14.01 -5.46
N ASN A 9 29.81 15.30 -5.68
CA ASN A 9 29.16 16.13 -6.70
C ASN A 9 29.62 15.70 -8.10
N TYR A 10 28.74 15.77 -9.12
CA TYR A 10 29.03 16.36 -10.45
C TYR A 10 27.71 16.70 -11.20
N GLN A 11 27.77 17.78 -11.99
CA GLN A 11 26.70 18.38 -12.81
C GLN A 11 26.32 17.50 -14.01
N PHE A 12 25.07 17.60 -14.46
CA PHE A 12 24.56 17.02 -15.71
C PHE A 12 24.60 18.04 -16.86
N SER A 13 25.01 17.59 -18.04
CA SER A 13 24.68 18.18 -19.34
C SER A 13 23.62 17.28 -19.99
N LEU A 14 22.57 17.91 -20.54
CA LEU A 14 21.58 17.26 -21.40
C LEU A 14 22.19 16.94 -22.76
N ASP A 15 21.84 15.78 -23.33
CA ASP A 15 21.61 15.67 -24.77
C ASP A 15 20.78 14.42 -25.16
N GLN A 16 19.73 14.72 -25.93
CA GLN A 16 19.14 13.99 -27.07
C GLN A 16 18.32 12.69 -26.87
N PHE A 17 17.02 12.83 -27.22
CA PHE A 17 16.14 11.77 -27.73
C PHE A 17 16.53 11.38 -29.17
N PRO A 18 16.12 10.19 -29.62
CA PRO A 18 15.21 10.20 -30.78
C PRO A 18 14.00 9.27 -30.65
N ASP A 19 12.95 9.72 -31.33
CA ASP A 19 11.68 9.05 -31.66
C ASP A 19 11.86 7.65 -32.25
N GLU A 20 10.88 6.76 -32.03
CA GLU A 20 10.34 5.89 -33.10
C GLU A 20 8.85 5.55 -32.85
N ASN A 21 8.07 5.63 -33.94
CA ASN A 21 6.65 5.33 -34.12
C ASN A 21 6.37 3.81 -34.15
N TRP A 22 5.28 3.37 -34.83
CA TRP A 22 4.93 2.00 -35.27
C TRP A 22 4.02 1.23 -34.26
N TRP A 23 2.75 0.85 -34.47
CA TRP A 23 1.78 0.87 -35.58
C TRP A 23 0.31 0.74 -35.08
N THR A 24 -0.61 1.22 -35.92
CA THR A 24 -2.05 0.88 -36.02
C THR A 24 -2.30 -0.48 -36.67
N SER A 25 -3.34 -1.21 -36.25
CA SER A 25 -4.32 -1.80 -37.18
C SER A 25 -5.62 -2.19 -36.46
N SER A 26 -6.71 -1.85 -37.14
CA SER A 26 -8.12 -2.10 -36.86
C SER A 26 -8.56 -3.47 -37.37
N GLU A 27 -9.56 -4.08 -36.73
CA GLU A 27 -10.64 -4.76 -37.46
C GLU A 27 -11.90 -4.90 -36.59
N VAL A 28 -13.03 -4.60 -37.22
CA VAL A 28 -14.40 -4.62 -36.69
C VAL A 28 -15.05 -5.91 -37.19
N GLY A 29 -15.76 -6.62 -36.32
CA GLY A 29 -16.54 -7.80 -36.71
C GLY A 29 -17.67 -8.10 -35.73
N THR A 30 -18.88 -8.16 -36.26
CA THR A 30 -20.19 -8.26 -35.62
C THR A 30 -20.51 -9.64 -35.04
N GLY A 31 -21.50 -9.70 -34.14
CA GLY A 31 -21.74 -10.84 -33.24
C GLY A 31 -22.57 -12.01 -33.78
N LEU A 32 -22.69 -13.04 -32.95
CA LEU A 32 -23.88 -13.88 -32.68
C LEU A 32 -23.54 -14.95 -31.62
N VAL A 33 -24.54 -15.24 -30.79
CA VAL A 33 -24.56 -16.12 -29.61
C VAL A 33 -24.67 -17.59 -30.03
N HIS A 34 -23.90 -18.52 -29.44
CA HIS A 34 -24.21 -19.96 -29.28
C HIS A 34 -23.24 -20.67 -28.28
N PRO A 35 -23.59 -21.86 -27.73
CA PRO A 35 -23.38 -22.22 -26.33
C PRO A 35 -22.03 -22.87 -25.97
N VAL A 36 -21.74 -22.85 -24.66
CA VAL A 36 -20.55 -23.38 -23.97
C VAL A 36 -20.30 -24.86 -24.28
N PRO A 37 -19.11 -25.26 -24.79
CA PRO A 37 -18.72 -26.65 -24.87
C PRO A 37 -18.03 -27.13 -23.58
N THR A 38 -18.49 -28.28 -23.10
CA THR A 38 -17.94 -29.09 -22.03
C THR A 38 -16.46 -29.42 -22.26
N LEU A 39 -15.59 -29.07 -21.31
CA LEU A 39 -14.15 -29.38 -21.37
C LEU A 39 -13.90 -30.90 -21.26
N GLN A 40 -13.60 -31.54 -22.39
CA GLN A 40 -12.84 -32.79 -22.41
C GLN A 40 -11.34 -32.48 -22.35
N ALA A 41 -10.62 -33.18 -21.48
CA ALA A 41 -9.20 -33.00 -21.27
C ALA A 41 -8.39 -33.55 -22.45
N GLU A 42 -7.86 -32.67 -23.30
CA GLU A 42 -6.83 -33.01 -24.28
C GLU A 42 -5.42 -32.87 -23.68
N LYS A 43 -4.66 -33.97 -23.72
CA LYS A 43 -3.23 -34.01 -23.40
C LYS A 43 -2.44 -33.23 -24.45
N GLN A 44 -1.99 -32.01 -24.13
CA GLN A 44 -0.93 -31.35 -24.89
C GLN A 44 0.45 -31.87 -24.48
N LYS A 45 1.22 -32.26 -25.51
CA LYS A 45 2.61 -32.73 -25.43
C LYS A 45 3.55 -31.61 -24.95
N SER A 46 4.51 -32.03 -24.14
CA SER A 46 5.59 -31.25 -23.56
C SER A 46 6.52 -30.62 -24.61
N GLY A 47 6.63 -29.28 -24.56
CA GLY A 47 7.71 -28.49 -25.18
C GLY A 47 8.30 -27.56 -24.11
N MET A 48 9.63 -27.63 -23.97
CA MET A 48 10.43 -27.03 -22.88
C MET A 48 10.26 -25.51 -22.78
N GLY A 49 9.90 -25.04 -21.59
CA GLY A 49 9.74 -23.62 -21.25
C GLY A 49 8.81 -23.53 -20.05
N SER A 50 9.35 -23.75 -18.85
CA SER A 50 8.63 -23.71 -17.57
C SER A 50 7.92 -22.38 -17.38
N ARG A 51 6.69 -22.27 -17.90
CA ARG A 51 5.74 -21.25 -17.53
C ARG A 51 5.20 -21.68 -16.17
N MET A 52 5.94 -21.41 -15.09
CA MET A 52 5.38 -21.43 -13.75
C MET A 52 4.37 -20.28 -13.63
N ALA A 53 3.25 -20.42 -14.32
CA ALA A 53 2.01 -19.87 -13.82
C ALA A 53 1.72 -20.71 -12.57
N TYR A 54 1.90 -20.14 -11.39
CA TYR A 54 1.16 -20.59 -10.22
C TYR A 54 -0.23 -19.98 -10.37
N PRO A 55 -1.24 -20.65 -10.96
CA PRO A 55 -2.60 -20.18 -10.78
C PRO A 55 -2.86 -20.29 -9.27
N GLN A 56 -2.94 -19.15 -8.59
CA GLN A 56 -3.65 -19.10 -7.33
C GLN A 56 -5.11 -19.44 -7.64
N THR A 57 -5.43 -20.73 -7.59
CA THR A 57 -6.80 -21.21 -7.69
C THR A 57 -7.48 -20.89 -6.37
N SER A 58 -8.37 -19.90 -6.39
CA SER A 58 -9.22 -19.59 -5.24
C SER A 58 -10.34 -20.63 -5.17
N PHE A 59 -10.41 -21.37 -4.07
CA PHE A 59 -11.50 -22.30 -3.80
C PHE A 59 -12.68 -21.53 -3.19
N VAL A 60 -13.48 -20.88 -4.04
CA VAL A 60 -14.56 -19.98 -3.62
C VAL A 60 -15.63 -20.72 -2.80
N TYR A 61 -15.85 -22.00 -3.10
CA TYR A 61 -16.77 -22.88 -2.37
C TYR A 61 -16.05 -23.75 -1.32
N THR A 62 -15.29 -23.11 -0.43
CA THR A 62 -14.65 -23.82 0.70
C THR A 62 -15.57 -23.85 1.91
N SER A 63 -15.97 -25.04 2.35
CA SER A 63 -16.65 -25.25 3.63
C SER A 63 -15.63 -25.59 4.72
N LEU A 64 -15.72 -24.94 5.88
CA LEU A 64 -14.94 -25.31 7.07
C LEU A 64 -15.84 -26.01 8.08
N THR A 65 -15.40 -27.14 8.61
CA THR A 65 -16.13 -27.89 9.64
C THR A 65 -16.19 -27.04 10.92
N PRO A 66 -17.38 -26.82 11.52
CA PRO A 66 -17.56 -25.90 12.65
C PRO A 66 -16.68 -26.18 13.87
N GLU A 67 -16.35 -27.45 14.13
CA GLU A 67 -15.60 -27.89 15.32
C GLU A 67 -14.10 -27.59 15.21
N THR A 68 -13.60 -27.29 14.00
CA THR A 68 -12.19 -26.94 13.78
C THR A 68 -11.87 -25.56 14.34
N LEU A 69 -10.58 -25.30 14.63
CA LEU A 69 -10.13 -23.98 15.08
C LEU A 69 -10.61 -22.83 14.15
N LEU A 70 -10.53 -23.04 12.83
CA LEU A 70 -10.98 -22.03 11.86
C LEU A 70 -12.51 -21.95 11.77
N GLY A 71 -13.21 -23.08 11.87
CA GLY A 71 -14.68 -23.14 11.92
C GLY A 71 -15.23 -22.37 13.13
N GLN A 72 -14.69 -22.63 14.32
CA GLN A 72 -15.06 -21.94 15.56
C GLN A 72 -14.81 -20.44 15.47
N ARG A 73 -13.67 -20.01 14.90
CA ARG A 73 -13.39 -18.59 14.66
C ARG A 73 -14.40 -17.95 13.71
N ARG A 74 -14.73 -18.60 12.60
CA ARG A 74 -15.77 -18.11 11.67
C ARG A 74 -17.13 -18.01 12.35
N GLN A 75 -17.49 -18.99 13.18
CA GLN A 75 -18.74 -18.96 13.93
C GLN A 75 -18.76 -17.81 14.95
N ALA A 76 -17.65 -17.57 15.66
CA ALA A 76 -17.54 -16.44 16.58
C ALA A 76 -17.69 -15.09 15.85
N VAL A 77 -17.09 -14.95 14.67
CA VAL A 77 -17.21 -13.74 13.85
C VAL A 77 -18.65 -13.52 13.38
N ALA A 78 -19.28 -14.57 12.84
CA ALA A 78 -20.66 -14.51 12.37
C ALA A 78 -21.65 -14.21 13.51
N ALA A 79 -21.47 -14.85 14.68
CA ALA A 79 -22.41 -14.72 15.80
C ALA A 79 -22.22 -13.42 16.60
N ASN A 80 -21.01 -12.86 16.66
CA ASN A 80 -20.69 -11.75 17.57
C ASN A 80 -19.97 -10.60 16.87
N THR A 81 -18.86 -10.88 16.18
CA THR A 81 -17.95 -9.81 15.74
C THR A 81 -18.56 -8.89 14.71
N LEU A 82 -19.28 -9.42 13.70
CA LEU A 82 -19.90 -8.57 12.67
C LEU A 82 -20.92 -7.60 13.26
N GLN A 83 -21.79 -8.09 14.13
CA GLN A 83 -22.79 -7.27 14.80
C GLN A 83 -22.13 -6.25 15.73
N TYR A 84 -21.16 -6.68 16.55
CA TYR A 84 -20.43 -5.77 17.42
C TYR A 84 -19.70 -4.66 16.65
N GLN A 85 -19.06 -5.00 15.53
CA GLN A 85 -18.40 -4.01 14.68
C GLN A 85 -19.43 -3.03 14.09
N LEU A 86 -20.59 -3.51 13.63
CA LEU A 86 -21.68 -2.67 13.17
C LEU A 86 -22.14 -1.69 14.26
N ASP A 87 -22.31 -2.17 15.49
CA ASP A 87 -22.71 -1.34 16.63
C ASP A 87 -21.63 -0.28 16.94
N VAL A 88 -20.34 -0.63 16.83
CA VAL A 88 -19.22 0.31 16.97
C VAL A 88 -19.21 1.35 15.85
N LEU A 89 -19.45 0.96 14.59
CA LEU A 89 -19.55 1.90 13.47
C LEU A 89 -20.67 2.91 13.73
N LYS A 90 -21.84 2.44 14.20
CA LYS A 90 -22.98 3.30 14.55
C LYS A 90 -22.66 4.21 15.73
N LYS A 91 -22.15 3.65 16.83
CA LYS A 91 -21.82 4.41 18.05
C LYS A 91 -20.77 5.50 17.82
N THR A 92 -19.80 5.24 16.95
CA THR A 92 -18.68 6.17 16.72
C THR A 92 -18.95 7.20 15.61
N GLY A 93 -20.09 7.10 14.92
CA GLY A 93 -20.46 8.00 13.83
C GLY A 93 -19.93 7.60 12.46
N ARG A 94 -19.08 6.55 12.37
CA ARG A 94 -18.54 6.03 11.11
C ARG A 94 -19.64 5.56 10.16
N TYR A 95 -20.67 4.92 10.69
CA TYR A 95 -21.79 4.39 9.91
C TYR A 95 -22.50 5.47 9.09
N ASP A 96 -22.68 6.65 9.69
CA ASP A 96 -23.39 7.78 9.08
C ASP A 96 -22.45 8.75 8.36
N ALA A 97 -21.15 8.48 8.32
CA ALA A 97 -20.16 9.45 7.85
C ALA A 97 -20.32 9.80 6.35
N PHE A 98 -20.77 8.84 5.55
CA PHE A 98 -21.11 9.06 4.14
C PHE A 98 -22.40 9.88 3.93
N LYS A 99 -23.13 10.25 4.99
CA LYS A 99 -24.15 11.32 4.90
C LYS A 99 -23.54 12.71 4.76
N LEU A 100 -22.21 12.83 4.82
CA LEU A 100 -21.42 14.06 4.64
C LEU A 100 -21.83 15.20 5.58
N LYS A 101 -22.32 14.85 6.78
CA LYS A 101 -22.64 15.82 7.83
C LYS A 101 -21.42 16.03 8.71
N ARG A 102 -21.26 17.24 9.25
CA ARG A 102 -20.22 17.51 10.23
C ARG A 102 -20.43 16.65 11.48
N HIS A 103 -19.36 16.07 12.00
CA HIS A 103 -19.37 15.25 13.21
C HIS A 103 -18.38 15.81 14.24
N PRO A 104 -18.68 15.79 15.56
CA PRO A 104 -17.81 16.39 16.58
C PRO A 104 -16.37 15.87 16.63
N VAL A 105 -16.13 14.65 16.13
CA VAL A 105 -14.77 14.07 16.06
C VAL A 105 -13.87 14.82 15.07
N TYR A 106 -14.44 15.49 14.07
CA TYR A 106 -13.67 16.19 13.03
C TYR A 106 -12.94 17.41 13.60
N ASP A 107 -13.45 17.95 14.69
CA ASP A 107 -12.91 19.12 15.39
C ASP A 107 -11.98 18.75 16.56
N ARG A 108 -11.82 17.45 16.84
CA ARG A 108 -11.00 16.97 17.96
C ARG A 108 -9.53 16.92 17.54
N ALA A 109 -8.64 17.26 18.46
CA ALA A 109 -7.22 17.01 18.28
C ALA A 109 -6.96 15.50 18.09
N PRO A 110 -6.09 15.10 17.15
CA PRO A 110 -5.82 13.71 16.88
C PRO A 110 -5.15 13.02 18.08
N GLU A 111 -5.53 11.77 18.36
CA GLU A 111 -4.85 10.95 19.37
C GLU A 111 -3.39 10.69 18.99
N VAL A 112 -3.13 10.54 17.67
CA VAL A 112 -1.79 10.37 17.11
C VAL A 112 -1.54 11.48 16.11
N TRP A 113 -0.89 12.56 16.55
CA TRP A 113 -0.52 13.64 15.65
C TRP A 113 0.47 13.17 14.55
N PRO A 114 0.34 13.61 13.28
CA PRO A 114 -0.65 14.56 12.74
C PRO A 114 -1.92 13.90 12.15
N ILE A 115 -2.20 12.64 12.48
CA ILE A 115 -3.20 11.80 11.79
C ILE A 115 -4.59 12.00 12.41
N PRO A 116 -5.56 12.59 11.70
CA PRO A 116 -6.92 12.75 12.24
C PRO A 116 -7.56 11.40 12.56
N ASP A 117 -8.26 11.28 13.69
CA ASP A 117 -8.89 10.03 14.14
C ASP A 117 -9.93 9.48 13.15
N HIS A 118 -10.47 10.36 12.30
CA HIS A 118 -11.46 10.04 11.29
C HIS A 118 -10.89 9.73 9.91
N LEU A 119 -9.57 9.79 9.75
CA LEU A 119 -8.90 9.63 8.45
C LEU A 119 -9.23 8.31 7.75
N PHE A 120 -9.45 7.26 8.54
CA PHE A 120 -9.67 5.90 8.07
C PHE A 120 -11.14 5.49 8.02
N TRP A 121 -12.08 6.41 8.27
CA TRP A 121 -13.50 6.07 8.39
C TRP A 121 -14.09 5.46 7.12
N ASP A 122 -13.70 5.96 5.95
CA ASP A 122 -14.05 5.38 4.65
C ASP A 122 -13.64 3.91 4.58
N SER A 123 -12.39 3.61 4.97
CA SER A 123 -11.85 2.25 4.96
C SER A 123 -12.50 1.35 6.00
N ASP A 124 -12.83 1.85 7.19
CA ASP A 124 -13.47 1.06 8.25
C ASP A 124 -14.85 0.57 7.80
N VAL A 125 -15.61 1.44 7.13
CA VAL A 125 -16.88 1.09 6.49
C VAL A 125 -16.65 0.08 5.36
N ALA A 126 -15.69 0.33 4.46
CA ALA A 126 -15.42 -0.53 3.33
C ALA A 126 -14.98 -1.95 3.74
N LYS A 127 -14.02 -2.08 4.67
CA LYS A 127 -13.58 -3.37 5.22
C LYS A 127 -14.72 -4.14 5.90
N TRP A 128 -15.61 -3.43 6.59
CA TRP A 128 -16.79 -4.05 7.20
C TRP A 128 -17.77 -4.56 6.14
N ILE A 129 -18.07 -3.78 5.08
CA ILE A 129 -18.90 -4.22 3.94
C ILE A 129 -18.29 -5.46 3.28
N GLU A 130 -16.98 -5.45 3.01
CA GLU A 130 -16.27 -6.58 2.40
C GLU A 130 -16.44 -7.86 3.25
N GLY A 131 -16.15 -7.76 4.55
CA GLY A 131 -16.31 -8.86 5.49
C GLY A 131 -17.75 -9.35 5.59
N ALA A 132 -18.72 -8.44 5.70
CA ALA A 132 -20.15 -8.75 5.76
C ALA A 132 -20.59 -9.52 4.50
N CYS A 133 -20.18 -9.08 3.31
CA CYS A 133 -20.49 -9.76 2.06
C CYS A 133 -19.98 -11.21 2.05
N TYR A 134 -18.77 -11.47 2.54
CA TYR A 134 -18.23 -12.83 2.64
C TYR A 134 -19.04 -13.75 3.56
N PHE A 135 -19.65 -13.23 4.62
CA PHE A 135 -20.51 -14.03 5.50
C PHE A 135 -21.93 -14.21 4.94
N LEU A 136 -22.49 -13.17 4.30
CA LEU A 136 -23.80 -13.20 3.67
C LEU A 136 -23.88 -14.20 2.51
N GLN A 137 -22.77 -14.47 1.81
CA GLN A 137 -22.71 -15.54 0.80
C GLN A 137 -22.96 -16.94 1.38
N GLN A 138 -22.78 -17.12 2.69
CA GLN A 138 -22.86 -18.44 3.34
C GLN A 138 -24.06 -18.58 4.28
N ARG A 139 -24.60 -17.46 4.76
CA ARG A 139 -25.60 -17.43 5.84
C ARG A 139 -26.53 -16.23 5.69
N CYS A 140 -27.82 -16.46 5.92
CA CYS A 140 -28.79 -15.38 6.01
C CYS A 140 -28.59 -14.59 7.31
N MET A 141 -28.37 -13.28 7.19
CA MET A 141 -28.17 -12.37 8.32
C MET A 141 -28.90 -11.04 8.03
N PRO A 142 -30.24 -10.95 8.23
CA PRO A 142 -31.05 -9.84 7.75
C PRO A 142 -30.55 -8.46 8.19
N THR A 143 -30.27 -8.28 9.49
CA THR A 143 -29.74 -7.02 10.03
C THR A 143 -28.43 -6.58 9.37
N ILE A 144 -27.57 -7.54 8.99
CA ILE A 144 -26.29 -7.26 8.33
C ILE A 144 -26.53 -6.93 6.85
N ALA A 145 -27.43 -7.66 6.19
CA ALA A 145 -27.80 -7.39 4.80
C ALA A 145 -28.41 -5.99 4.63
N ASP A 146 -29.33 -5.60 5.52
CA ASP A 146 -29.96 -4.28 5.53
C ASP A 146 -28.91 -3.19 5.75
N ALA A 147 -27.98 -3.40 6.70
CA ALA A 147 -26.90 -2.45 6.96
C ALA A 147 -25.93 -2.31 5.78
N VAL A 148 -25.66 -3.39 5.04
CA VAL A 148 -24.86 -3.33 3.80
C VAL A 148 -25.58 -2.48 2.75
N ASP A 149 -26.87 -2.72 2.50
CA ASP A 149 -27.64 -1.93 1.53
C ASP A 149 -27.67 -0.43 1.92
N GLU A 150 -27.97 -0.12 3.19
CA GLU A 150 -27.94 1.26 3.70
C GLU A 150 -26.58 1.94 3.48
N LEU A 151 -25.48 1.27 3.81
CA LEU A 151 -24.13 1.81 3.61
C LEU A 151 -23.80 2.01 2.13
N VAL A 152 -24.21 1.08 1.26
CA VAL A 152 -24.04 1.21 -0.19
C VAL A 152 -24.80 2.42 -0.72
N GLN A 153 -26.06 2.63 -0.30
CA GLN A 153 -26.82 3.81 -0.71
C GLN A 153 -26.20 5.11 -0.18
N MET A 154 -25.67 5.11 1.04
CA MET A 154 -24.96 6.27 1.59
C MET A 154 -23.68 6.59 0.79
N ILE A 155 -22.86 5.59 0.48
CA ILE A 155 -21.64 5.77 -0.35
C ILE A 155 -22.01 6.32 -1.73
N ARG A 156 -23.03 5.75 -2.39
CA ARG A 156 -23.53 6.24 -3.68
C ARG A 156 -23.96 7.69 -3.61
N SER A 157 -24.69 8.06 -2.55
CA SER A 157 -25.18 9.43 -2.35
C SER A 157 -24.07 10.42 -2.00
N ALA A 158 -22.97 9.96 -1.40
CA ALA A 158 -21.82 10.79 -1.04
C ALA A 158 -20.94 11.17 -2.25
N GLN A 159 -21.05 10.42 -3.35
CA GLN A 159 -20.19 10.59 -4.51
C GLN A 159 -20.37 11.98 -5.13
N GLN A 160 -19.24 12.65 -5.35
CA GLN A 160 -19.20 13.95 -6.01
C GLN A 160 -19.41 13.81 -7.52
N PRO A 161 -19.84 14.86 -8.25
CA PRO A 161 -20.17 14.78 -9.67
C PRO A 161 -19.01 14.30 -10.58
N ASP A 162 -17.77 14.50 -10.15
CA ASP A 162 -16.55 14.06 -10.84
C ASP A 162 -16.13 12.62 -10.51
N GLY A 163 -16.91 11.93 -9.67
CA GLY A 163 -16.63 10.57 -9.19
C GLY A 163 -15.89 10.54 -7.85
N TYR A 164 -15.46 11.67 -7.29
CA TYR A 164 -14.65 11.70 -6.08
C TYR A 164 -15.41 11.17 -4.85
N LEU A 165 -14.72 10.36 -4.04
CA LEU A 165 -15.19 9.83 -2.76
C LEU A 165 -14.07 9.88 -1.71
N ASN A 166 -14.23 10.75 -0.72
CA ASN A 166 -13.43 10.76 0.50
C ASN A 166 -14.14 11.63 1.55
N ILE A 167 -14.46 11.08 2.73
CA ILE A 167 -15.20 11.82 3.75
C ILE A 167 -14.40 13.06 4.23
N HIS A 168 -13.12 12.87 4.54
CA HIS A 168 -12.27 13.92 5.12
C HIS A 168 -12.16 15.16 4.22
N TYR A 169 -11.78 14.98 2.96
CA TYR A 169 -11.61 16.11 2.02
C TYR A 169 -12.92 16.65 1.46
N THR A 170 -14.05 15.99 1.72
CA THR A 170 -15.38 16.48 1.36
C THR A 170 -15.99 17.32 2.47
N VAL A 171 -15.75 16.98 3.74
CA VAL A 171 -16.44 17.60 4.89
C VAL A 171 -15.51 18.45 5.77
N VAL A 172 -14.23 18.08 5.88
CA VAL A 172 -13.29 18.65 6.86
C VAL A 172 -12.30 19.59 6.20
N GLU A 173 -11.59 19.12 5.17
CA GLU A 173 -10.57 19.90 4.46
C GLU A 173 -10.94 20.16 2.99
N LEU A 174 -12.00 20.95 2.79
CA LEU A 174 -12.48 21.28 1.44
C LEU A 174 -11.39 21.92 0.59
N GLY A 175 -11.30 21.51 -0.68
CA GLY A 175 -10.33 22.05 -1.64
C GLY A 175 -8.91 21.48 -1.52
N LYS A 176 -8.66 20.53 -0.62
CA LYS A 176 -7.33 19.91 -0.42
C LYS A 176 -7.18 18.49 -0.98
N ARG A 177 -8.09 18.07 -1.88
CA ARG A 177 -8.03 16.76 -2.56
C ARG A 177 -6.64 16.56 -3.17
N PHE A 178 -6.07 15.37 -2.99
CA PHE A 178 -4.78 14.94 -3.56
C PHE A 178 -3.55 15.78 -3.18
N THR A 179 -3.66 16.68 -2.20
CA THR A 179 -2.53 17.52 -1.77
C THR A 179 -1.53 16.80 -0.85
N ASN A 180 -1.96 15.74 -0.16
CA ASN A 180 -1.11 14.96 0.74
C ASN A 180 -1.38 13.44 0.67
N LEU A 181 -0.96 12.83 -0.43
CA LEU A 181 -1.08 11.38 -0.65
C LEU A 181 -0.23 10.54 0.33
N LYS A 182 0.80 11.15 0.91
CA LYS A 182 1.74 10.47 1.82
C LYS A 182 1.08 10.13 3.14
N ASP A 183 0.36 11.08 3.74
CA ASP A 183 -0.11 10.93 5.11
C ASP A 183 -1.65 10.87 5.22
N MET A 184 -2.40 11.33 4.20
CA MET A 184 -3.86 11.53 4.29
C MET A 184 -4.72 10.47 3.56
N HIS A 185 -4.11 9.35 3.15
CA HIS A 185 -4.79 8.08 2.87
C HIS A 185 -5.96 8.08 1.85
N GLU A 186 -6.08 9.07 0.96
CA GLU A 186 -7.11 9.09 -0.10
C GLU A 186 -7.08 7.81 -0.96
N LEU A 187 -5.89 7.42 -1.42
CA LEU A 187 -5.70 6.23 -2.25
C LEU A 187 -5.89 4.94 -1.45
N TYR A 188 -5.49 4.91 -0.19
CA TYR A 188 -5.72 3.76 0.71
C TYR A 188 -7.22 3.53 0.94
N ASN A 189 -7.97 4.59 1.23
CA ASN A 189 -9.42 4.53 1.38
C ASN A 189 -10.09 4.08 0.07
N CYS A 190 -9.65 4.57 -1.07
CA CYS A 190 -10.13 4.13 -2.38
C CYS A 190 -9.89 2.62 -2.61
N GLY A 191 -8.69 2.12 -2.30
CA GLY A 191 -8.37 0.71 -2.45
C GLY A 191 -9.30 -0.21 -1.64
N HIS A 192 -9.57 0.13 -0.38
CA HIS A 192 -10.55 -0.63 0.41
C HIS A 192 -11.97 -0.52 -0.13
N LEU A 193 -12.39 0.64 -0.67
CA LEU A 193 -13.69 0.77 -1.32
C LEU A 193 -13.80 -0.11 -2.58
N ILE A 194 -12.72 -0.28 -3.33
CA ILE A 194 -12.66 -1.22 -4.47
C ILE A 194 -12.86 -2.67 -3.99
N GLU A 195 -12.16 -3.10 -2.94
CA GLU A 195 -12.30 -4.46 -2.40
C GLU A 195 -13.73 -4.74 -1.91
N ALA A 196 -14.35 -3.77 -1.22
CA ALA A 196 -15.75 -3.82 -0.80
C ALA A 196 -16.71 -3.93 -2.00
N ALA A 197 -16.48 -3.12 -3.04
CA ALA A 197 -17.29 -3.12 -4.26
C ALA A 197 -17.23 -4.47 -4.98
N LEU A 198 -16.05 -5.08 -5.06
CA LEU A 198 -15.87 -6.40 -5.65
C LEU A 198 -16.59 -7.49 -4.86
N ALA A 199 -16.48 -7.49 -3.53
CA ALA A 199 -17.19 -8.45 -2.68
C ALA A 199 -18.72 -8.29 -2.77
N HIS A 200 -19.21 -7.05 -2.78
CA HIS A 200 -20.62 -6.72 -2.96
C HIS A 200 -21.16 -7.20 -4.31
N HIS A 201 -20.46 -6.88 -5.40
CA HIS A 201 -20.85 -7.31 -6.75
C HIS A 201 -20.89 -8.84 -6.88
N VAL A 202 -19.97 -9.57 -6.23
CA VAL A 202 -20.00 -11.04 -6.22
C VAL A 202 -21.22 -11.60 -5.49
N LEU A 203 -21.65 -10.98 -4.39
CA LEU A 203 -22.78 -11.44 -3.60
C LEU A 203 -24.14 -11.10 -4.24
N TYR A 204 -24.30 -9.84 -4.68
CA TYR A 204 -25.60 -9.31 -5.12
C TYR A 204 -25.78 -9.27 -6.64
N ASP A 205 -24.75 -9.62 -7.41
CA ASP A 205 -24.75 -9.63 -8.88
C ASP A 205 -25.26 -8.31 -9.50
N ASN A 206 -24.82 -7.19 -8.93
CA ASN A 206 -25.17 -5.86 -9.40
C ASN A 206 -24.02 -4.86 -9.18
N ASP A 207 -24.15 -3.71 -9.83
CA ASP A 207 -23.12 -2.66 -9.83
C ASP A 207 -23.44 -1.48 -8.93
N GLN A 208 -24.31 -1.66 -7.92
CA GLN A 208 -24.71 -0.55 -7.06
C GLN A 208 -23.53 0.05 -6.30
N LEU A 209 -22.60 -0.77 -5.80
CA LEU A 209 -21.34 -0.27 -5.24
C LEU A 209 -20.21 -0.23 -6.29
N LEU A 210 -20.21 -1.11 -7.28
CA LEU A 210 -19.11 -1.18 -8.27
C LEU A 210 -19.07 0.05 -9.19
N SER A 211 -20.21 0.48 -9.73
CA SER A 211 -20.30 1.62 -10.64
C SER A 211 -19.73 2.93 -10.04
N PRO A 212 -20.11 3.39 -8.83
CA PRO A 212 -19.53 4.60 -8.26
C PRO A 212 -18.02 4.43 -8.00
N ILE A 213 -17.56 3.27 -7.56
CA ILE A 213 -16.12 3.08 -7.33
C ILE A 213 -15.32 3.08 -8.65
N CYS A 214 -15.86 2.55 -9.74
CA CYS A 214 -15.26 2.70 -11.06
C CYS A 214 -15.16 4.17 -11.49
N ALA A 215 -16.20 4.98 -11.24
CA ALA A 215 -16.13 6.42 -11.52
C ALA A 215 -15.05 7.13 -10.69
N TYR A 216 -14.84 6.71 -9.43
CA TYR A 216 -13.74 7.23 -8.62
C TYR A 216 -12.38 6.80 -9.20
N VAL A 217 -12.23 5.55 -9.62
CA VAL A 217 -11.01 5.06 -10.29
C VAL A 217 -10.73 5.82 -11.59
N ASP A 218 -11.76 6.11 -12.39
CA ASP A 218 -11.63 6.93 -13.61
C ASP A 218 -11.11 8.34 -13.30
N LEU A 219 -11.57 8.95 -12.21
CA LEU A 219 -11.03 10.22 -11.72
C LEU A 219 -9.55 10.08 -11.34
N LEU A 220 -9.18 9.06 -10.57
CA LEU A 220 -7.78 8.83 -10.21
C LEU A 220 -6.90 8.62 -11.44
N CYS A 221 -7.37 7.84 -12.43
CA CYS A 221 -6.66 7.67 -13.69
C CYS A 221 -6.43 9.01 -14.39
N LYS A 222 -7.42 9.91 -14.44
CA LYS A 222 -7.25 11.26 -15.02
C LYS A 222 -6.27 12.12 -14.21
N THR A 223 -6.36 12.07 -12.88
CA THR A 223 -5.55 12.87 -11.95
C THR A 223 -4.07 12.48 -11.97
N PHE A 224 -3.76 11.19 -12.10
CA PHE A 224 -2.41 10.65 -12.01
C PHE A 224 -1.82 10.22 -13.36
N SER A 225 -2.50 10.49 -14.48
CA SER A 225 -2.00 10.15 -15.82
C SER A 225 -0.80 11.01 -16.23
N PRO A 226 0.01 10.52 -17.20
CA PRO A 226 1.05 11.33 -17.84
C PRO A 226 0.53 12.69 -18.32
N GLY A 227 1.23 13.77 -17.94
CA GLY A 227 0.86 15.15 -18.27
C GLY A 227 -0.16 15.80 -17.33
N ALA A 228 -0.71 15.07 -16.36
CA ALA A 228 -1.58 15.64 -15.32
C ALA A 228 -0.79 16.35 -14.22
N GLU A 229 -1.45 17.26 -13.49
CA GLU A 229 -0.87 18.01 -12.37
C GLU A 229 -0.23 17.10 -11.31
N HIS A 230 -0.86 15.96 -11.04
CA HIS A 230 -0.40 15.01 -10.02
C HIS A 230 0.29 13.76 -10.59
N MET A 231 0.81 13.79 -11.82
CA MET A 231 1.43 12.63 -12.52
C MET A 231 2.39 11.77 -11.68
N ASN A 232 3.10 12.34 -10.69
CA ASN A 232 4.06 11.61 -9.84
C ASN A 232 3.48 11.21 -8.45
N GLY A 233 2.17 11.24 -8.27
CA GLY A 233 1.51 10.87 -7.03
C GLY A 233 1.48 9.36 -6.80
N TYR A 234 1.83 8.92 -5.60
CA TYR A 234 1.75 7.52 -5.17
C TYR A 234 1.25 7.45 -3.71
N PRO A 235 0.61 6.34 -3.29
CA PRO A 235 0.08 6.24 -1.94
C PRO A 235 1.22 6.19 -0.91
N GLY A 236 1.07 6.91 0.20
CA GLY A 236 1.95 6.71 1.36
C GLY A 236 1.68 5.40 2.13
N HIS A 237 0.49 4.82 1.95
CA HIS A 237 0.09 3.52 2.48
C HIS A 237 -0.41 2.62 1.33
N PRO A 238 0.37 1.60 0.93
CA PRO A 238 -0.02 0.69 -0.15
C PRO A 238 -1.33 -0.06 0.15
N GLU A 239 -2.22 -0.13 -0.84
CA GLU A 239 -3.51 -0.84 -0.79
C GLU A 239 -4.17 -0.81 -2.18
N ILE A 240 -4.22 0.39 -2.78
CA ILE A 240 -4.87 0.63 -4.06
C ILE A 240 -4.28 -0.21 -5.19
N GLU A 241 -2.99 -0.53 -5.14
CA GLU A 241 -2.29 -1.29 -6.16
C GLU A 241 -2.83 -2.72 -6.28
N LEU A 242 -3.07 -3.39 -5.14
CA LEU A 242 -3.66 -4.74 -5.12
C LEU A 242 -5.13 -4.67 -5.53
N ALA A 243 -5.87 -3.72 -4.98
CA ALA A 243 -7.29 -3.56 -5.25
C ALA A 243 -7.55 -3.31 -6.74
N LEU A 244 -6.71 -2.48 -7.39
CA LEU A 244 -6.74 -2.23 -8.83
C LEU A 244 -6.45 -3.49 -9.66
N LEU A 245 -5.49 -4.32 -9.25
CA LEU A 245 -5.23 -5.61 -9.92
C LEU A 245 -6.43 -6.56 -9.80
N ARG A 246 -7.09 -6.59 -8.64
CA ARG A 246 -8.32 -7.39 -8.44
C ARG A 246 -9.49 -6.84 -9.25
N LEU A 247 -9.64 -5.51 -9.31
CA LEU A 247 -10.66 -4.83 -10.12
C LEU A 247 -10.45 -5.15 -11.60
N TYR A 248 -9.21 -5.06 -12.09
CA TYR A 248 -8.85 -5.43 -13.45
C TYR A 248 -9.24 -6.87 -13.77
N LYS A 249 -8.87 -7.82 -12.90
CA LYS A 249 -9.21 -9.24 -13.08
C LYS A 249 -10.72 -9.48 -13.23
N ARG A 250 -11.56 -8.67 -12.56
CA ARG A 250 -13.02 -8.82 -12.59
C ARG A 250 -13.69 -8.09 -13.75
N THR A 251 -13.18 -6.92 -14.12
CA THR A 251 -13.82 -6.02 -15.10
C THR A 251 -13.20 -6.07 -16.49
N GLY A 252 -11.99 -6.64 -16.63
CA GLY A 252 -11.27 -6.73 -17.90
C GLY A 252 -10.68 -5.41 -18.39
N VAL A 253 -10.63 -4.36 -17.57
CA VAL A 253 -10.18 -3.02 -17.99
C VAL A 253 -8.64 -2.93 -18.07
N GLU A 254 -8.06 -3.58 -19.08
CA GLU A 254 -6.60 -3.71 -19.25
C GLU A 254 -5.93 -2.37 -19.56
N HIS A 255 -6.62 -1.58 -20.37
CA HIS A 255 -6.08 -0.35 -20.93
C HIS A 255 -5.87 0.75 -19.87
N GLN A 256 -6.68 0.80 -18.81
CA GLN A 256 -6.54 1.82 -17.77
C GLN A 256 -5.38 1.48 -16.81
N LEU A 257 -5.25 0.22 -16.39
CA LEU A 257 -4.17 -0.20 -15.49
C LEU A 257 -2.80 -0.12 -16.15
N ALA A 258 -2.72 -0.53 -17.42
CA ALA A 258 -1.49 -0.47 -18.19
C ALA A 258 -0.99 0.97 -18.36
N LYS A 259 -1.89 1.95 -18.60
CA LYS A 259 -1.54 3.37 -18.68
C LYS A 259 -0.97 3.92 -17.37
N VAL A 260 -1.58 3.58 -16.24
CA VAL A 260 -1.07 3.98 -14.92
C VAL A 260 0.29 3.36 -14.66
N GLY A 261 0.46 2.06 -14.92
CA GLY A 261 1.74 1.36 -14.75
C GLY A 261 2.87 1.87 -15.64
N GLN A 262 2.58 2.27 -16.88
CA GLN A 262 3.54 2.88 -17.80
C GLN A 262 3.98 4.28 -17.35
N GLY A 263 3.12 5.01 -16.65
CA GLY A 263 3.46 6.31 -16.06
C GLY A 263 4.38 6.22 -14.83
N VAL A 264 4.50 5.05 -14.19
CA VAL A 264 5.37 4.86 -13.03
C VAL A 264 6.83 4.87 -13.48
N THR A 265 7.47 6.02 -13.34
CA THR A 265 8.92 6.14 -13.54
C THR A 265 9.62 5.79 -12.23
N SER A 266 10.25 4.62 -12.17
CA SER A 266 11.12 4.27 -11.05
C SER A 266 12.33 5.20 -11.05
N ARG A 267 12.44 6.03 -10.02
CA ARG A 267 13.66 6.82 -9.78
C ARG A 267 14.76 5.91 -9.29
N ASP A 268 16.00 6.22 -9.68
CA ASP A 268 17.15 5.59 -9.07
C ASP A 268 17.10 5.82 -7.56
N PRO A 269 17.21 4.74 -6.77
CA PRO A 269 17.06 4.87 -5.35
C PRO A 269 18.28 5.62 -4.80
N VAL A 270 18.03 6.79 -4.18
CA VAL A 270 19.06 7.60 -3.50
C VAL A 270 19.80 6.78 -2.45
N ILE A 271 19.08 5.83 -1.85
CA ILE A 271 19.61 4.85 -0.90
C ILE A 271 19.75 3.52 -1.63
N PRO A 272 20.95 2.92 -1.69
CA PRO A 272 21.14 1.62 -2.35
C PRO A 272 20.15 0.57 -1.83
N ILE A 273 19.41 -0.06 -2.75
CA ILE A 273 18.43 -1.10 -2.42
C ILE A 273 19.03 -2.47 -2.70
N GLU A 274 19.01 -3.34 -1.69
CA GLU A 274 19.24 -4.78 -1.87
C GLU A 274 17.88 -5.49 -2.00
N ARG A 275 17.70 -6.23 -3.11
CA ARG A 275 16.46 -6.95 -3.41
C ARG A 275 16.44 -8.28 -2.67
N ALA A 276 15.27 -8.68 -2.15
CA ALA A 276 15.08 -9.99 -1.51
C ALA A 276 14.92 -11.14 -2.53
N THR A 277 15.79 -11.17 -3.54
CA THR A 277 15.85 -12.21 -4.59
C THR A 277 16.92 -13.26 -4.25
N GLU A 278 16.78 -14.45 -4.85
CA GLU A 278 17.71 -15.58 -4.65
C GLU A 278 19.15 -15.17 -4.99
N HIS A 279 19.32 -14.49 -6.13
CA HIS A 279 20.58 -13.94 -6.59
C HIS A 279 20.56 -12.41 -6.54
N GLY A 280 21.73 -11.81 -6.28
CA GLY A 280 21.89 -10.36 -6.37
C GLY A 280 21.97 -9.94 -7.84
N ASN A 281 21.20 -8.92 -8.23
CA ASN A 281 21.34 -8.31 -9.55
C ASN A 281 21.24 -6.78 -9.42
N PRO A 282 22.35 -6.11 -9.04
CA PRO A 282 22.39 -4.67 -8.82
C PRO A 282 22.36 -3.85 -10.12
N ALA A 283 22.57 -4.48 -11.28
CA ALA A 283 22.70 -3.79 -12.57
C ALA A 283 21.38 -3.64 -13.33
N THR A 284 20.34 -4.43 -13.01
CA THR A 284 19.04 -4.31 -13.68
C THR A 284 18.24 -3.17 -13.05
N PRO A 285 17.79 -2.16 -13.81
CA PRO A 285 16.91 -1.11 -13.31
C PRO A 285 15.65 -1.68 -12.64
N LEU A 286 15.08 -0.94 -11.68
CA LEU A 286 13.77 -1.30 -11.11
C LEU A 286 12.69 -0.95 -12.14
N GLU A 287 12.38 -1.85 -13.06
CA GLU A 287 11.25 -1.64 -13.97
C GLU A 287 9.91 -1.69 -13.22
N TRP A 288 8.87 -1.04 -13.76
CA TRP A 288 7.53 -1.04 -13.17
C TRP A 288 6.95 -2.46 -12.99
N LYS A 289 7.41 -3.44 -13.79
CA LYS A 289 7.03 -4.86 -13.65
C LYS A 289 7.71 -5.58 -12.50
N PHE A 290 8.77 -5.01 -11.90
CA PHE A 290 9.60 -5.71 -10.92
C PHE A 290 8.78 -6.16 -9.70
N VAL A 291 7.98 -5.27 -9.10
CA VAL A 291 7.21 -5.59 -7.89
C VAL A 291 6.22 -6.72 -8.15
N GLY A 292 5.42 -6.61 -9.22
CA GLY A 292 4.46 -7.64 -9.59
C GLY A 292 5.10 -8.97 -9.95
N SER A 293 6.28 -8.96 -10.58
CA SER A 293 7.07 -10.17 -10.84
C SER A 293 7.65 -10.75 -9.55
N HIS A 294 8.20 -9.93 -8.67
CA HIS A 294 8.84 -10.37 -7.43
C HIS A 294 7.85 -10.99 -6.46
N MET A 295 6.61 -10.48 -6.38
CA MET A 295 5.54 -11.07 -5.57
C MET A 295 5.15 -12.50 -5.98
N ARG A 296 5.52 -12.94 -7.20
CA ARG A 296 5.30 -14.30 -7.70
C ARG A 296 6.46 -15.25 -7.42
N HIS A 297 7.53 -14.75 -6.81
CA HIS A 297 8.72 -15.53 -6.46
C HIS A 297 8.86 -15.57 -4.93
N PRO A 298 9.53 -16.59 -4.37
CA PRO A 298 9.84 -16.60 -2.95
C PRO A 298 10.62 -15.36 -2.51
N VAL A 299 10.39 -14.92 -1.27
CA VAL A 299 11.12 -13.79 -0.67
C VAL A 299 12.40 -14.33 -0.01
N PHE A 300 13.55 -14.06 -0.63
CA PHE A 300 14.86 -14.53 -0.18
C PHE A 300 15.55 -13.49 0.72
N SER A 301 14.89 -13.09 1.81
CA SER A 301 15.41 -12.09 2.77
C SER A 301 16.79 -12.47 3.34
N ASN A 302 16.99 -13.76 3.69
CA ASN A 302 18.28 -14.25 4.18
C ASN A 302 19.40 -14.07 3.16
N HIS A 303 19.12 -14.26 1.87
CA HIS A 303 20.12 -14.12 0.81
C HIS A 303 20.52 -12.65 0.65
N ALA A 304 19.55 -11.74 0.70
CA ALA A 304 19.82 -10.30 0.69
C ALA A 304 20.70 -9.85 1.85
N VAL A 305 20.38 -10.29 3.08
CA VAL A 305 21.18 -9.95 4.27
C VAL A 305 22.60 -10.52 4.17
N GLN A 306 22.76 -11.75 3.67
CA GLN A 306 24.07 -12.36 3.44
C GLN A 306 24.92 -11.60 2.41
N ARG A 307 24.31 -11.17 1.29
CA ARG A 307 25.01 -10.36 0.28
C ARG A 307 25.41 -8.99 0.83
N LEU A 308 24.55 -8.35 1.60
CA LEU A 308 24.88 -7.09 2.28
C LEU A 308 26.05 -7.26 3.25
N ALA A 309 26.06 -8.32 4.06
CA ALA A 309 27.15 -8.61 5.00
C ALA A 309 28.47 -8.92 4.28
N GLN A 310 28.43 -9.57 3.11
CA GLN A 310 29.63 -9.79 2.28
C GLN A 310 30.16 -8.49 1.68
N LYS A 311 29.25 -7.65 1.15
CA LYS A 311 29.59 -6.36 0.54
C LYS A 311 30.09 -5.35 1.57
N HIS A 312 29.54 -5.41 2.78
CA HIS A 312 29.84 -4.53 3.90
C HIS A 312 30.26 -5.36 5.11
N PRO A 313 31.52 -5.84 5.15
CA PRO A 313 32.00 -6.71 6.23
C PRO A 313 32.11 -5.99 7.59
N GLN A 314 31.98 -4.67 7.62
CA GLN A 314 31.81 -3.86 8.83
C GLN A 314 30.59 -2.96 8.64
N ALA A 315 29.52 -3.20 9.40
CA ALA A 315 28.26 -2.49 9.21
C ALA A 315 27.39 -2.48 10.48
N ILE A 316 26.56 -1.44 10.59
CA ILE A 316 25.48 -1.37 11.58
C ILE A 316 24.16 -1.52 10.83
N PHE A 317 23.47 -2.61 11.10
CA PHE A 317 22.11 -2.87 10.65
C PHE A 317 21.15 -2.12 11.56
N LEU A 318 20.73 -0.95 11.10
CA LEU A 318 19.71 -0.14 11.76
C LEU A 318 18.34 -0.47 11.18
N GLU A 319 17.41 -0.82 12.06
CA GLU A 319 16.00 -0.81 11.71
C GLU A 319 15.49 0.63 11.71
N ALA A 320 14.88 1.03 10.60
CA ALA A 320 14.05 2.22 10.57
C ALA A 320 12.59 1.81 10.78
N ARG A 321 11.98 2.34 11.86
CA ARG A 321 10.54 2.27 12.24
C ARG A 321 10.21 1.16 13.27
N PHE A 322 8.90 0.86 13.37
CA PHE A 322 8.23 0.11 14.43
C PHE A 322 9.06 -1.07 14.92
N ASN A 323 9.29 -1.11 16.23
CA ASN A 323 9.93 -2.18 17.02
C ASN A 323 9.61 -3.59 16.50
N SER A 324 10.22 -4.00 15.39
CA SER A 324 9.94 -5.24 14.70
C SER A 324 11.07 -6.21 14.98
N THR A 325 10.80 -7.48 14.73
CA THR A 325 11.78 -8.54 14.90
C THR A 325 12.82 -8.56 13.77
N ILE A 326 12.83 -7.58 12.87
CA ILE A 326 13.64 -7.63 11.64
C ILE A 326 15.14 -7.62 11.89
N THR A 327 15.63 -6.86 12.87
CA THR A 327 17.06 -6.84 13.23
C THR A 327 17.49 -8.15 13.87
N VAL A 328 16.62 -8.74 14.69
CA VAL A 328 16.83 -10.09 15.26
C VAL A 328 16.85 -11.15 14.16
N MET A 329 15.92 -11.07 13.19
CA MET A 329 15.88 -11.98 12.04
C MET A 329 17.14 -11.85 11.17
N ALA A 330 17.59 -10.62 10.89
CA ALA A 330 18.80 -10.36 10.12
C ALA A 330 20.05 -10.90 10.81
N SER A 331 20.17 -10.72 12.13
CA SER A 331 21.26 -11.28 12.92
C SER A 331 21.30 -12.82 12.81
N ARG A 332 20.15 -13.48 13.02
CA ARG A 332 20.01 -14.95 12.91
C ARG A 332 20.36 -15.49 11.52
N ALA A 333 20.04 -14.74 10.46
CA ALA A 333 20.34 -15.12 9.08
C ALA A 333 21.85 -15.21 8.79
N LEU A 334 22.68 -14.55 9.60
CA LEU A 334 24.14 -14.54 9.47
C LEU A 334 24.84 -15.51 10.43
N THR A 335 24.25 -15.81 11.59
CA THR A 335 24.80 -16.73 12.60
C THR A 335 25.06 -18.14 12.05
N GLN A 336 24.31 -18.57 11.03
CA GLN A 336 24.41 -19.92 10.46
C GLN A 336 25.53 -20.12 9.42
N ARG A 337 26.17 -19.05 8.93
CA ARG A 337 27.15 -19.16 7.81
C ARG A 337 28.45 -18.38 8.00
N ILE A 338 28.49 -17.39 8.88
CA ILE A 338 29.67 -16.52 9.07
C ILE A 338 30.29 -16.80 10.44
N SER A 339 30.90 -17.97 10.60
CA SER A 339 31.47 -18.42 11.89
C SER A 339 32.73 -17.65 12.37
N ALA A 340 33.11 -16.51 11.77
CA ALA A 340 34.39 -15.87 12.07
C ALA A 340 34.42 -14.33 12.11
N ARG A 341 33.29 -13.62 11.99
CA ARG A 341 33.28 -12.13 11.93
C ARG A 341 32.16 -11.44 12.71
N SER A 342 31.62 -12.09 13.74
CA SER A 342 30.46 -11.57 14.51
C SER A 342 30.69 -10.20 15.15
N ASP A 343 31.94 -9.84 15.48
CA ASP A 343 32.25 -8.59 16.20
C ASP A 343 32.23 -7.34 15.31
N SER A 344 32.03 -7.51 14.01
CA SER A 344 32.07 -6.42 13.02
C SER A 344 30.71 -6.01 12.45
N LEU A 345 29.66 -6.79 12.75
CA LEU A 345 28.30 -6.55 12.28
C LEU A 345 27.39 -6.34 13.49
N HIS A 346 26.84 -5.14 13.61
CA HIS A 346 25.99 -4.76 14.75
C HIS A 346 24.55 -4.62 14.32
N PHE A 347 23.62 -5.03 15.18
CA PHE A 347 22.18 -5.00 14.90
C PHE A 347 21.50 -4.17 15.97
N GLN A 348 20.88 -3.07 15.58
CA GLN A 348 20.24 -2.16 16.53
C GLN A 348 18.85 -1.79 16.03
N SER A 349 17.84 -2.14 16.84
CA SER A 349 16.49 -1.66 16.64
C SER A 349 16.37 -0.22 17.11
N VAL A 350 15.65 0.62 16.36
CA VAL A 350 15.41 2.02 16.68
C VAL A 350 13.92 2.32 16.63
N SER A 351 13.31 2.54 17.80
CA SER A 351 11.89 2.87 17.91
C SER A 351 11.71 4.36 18.23
N ILE A 352 11.41 5.16 17.21
CA ILE A 352 11.29 6.63 17.33
C ILE A 352 9.90 7.17 16.99
N THR A 353 8.91 6.28 16.85
CA THR A 353 7.55 6.64 16.40
C THR A 353 6.64 7.19 17.50
N ASN A 354 6.96 6.99 18.78
CA ASN A 354 6.26 7.63 19.89
C ASN A 354 6.98 8.97 20.18
N THR A 355 6.30 10.10 20.03
CA THR A 355 6.88 11.44 20.17
C THR A 355 7.35 11.75 21.59
N ASP A 356 6.69 11.19 22.60
CA ASP A 356 6.96 11.50 24.01
C ASP A 356 8.24 10.81 24.50
N LYS A 357 8.56 9.64 23.94
CA LYS A 357 9.76 8.84 24.30
C LYS A 357 10.72 8.64 23.13
N GLY A 358 10.47 9.25 21.98
CA GLY A 358 11.24 9.04 20.76
C GLY A 358 12.69 9.50 20.93
N VAL A 359 12.88 10.62 21.63
CA VAL A 359 14.21 11.13 21.97
C VAL A 359 14.92 10.20 22.95
N ASP A 360 14.24 9.73 24.01
CA ASP A 360 14.81 8.79 24.98
C ASP A 360 15.22 7.46 24.31
N ARG A 361 14.38 6.96 23.41
CA ARG A 361 14.67 5.72 22.66
C ARG A 361 15.81 5.90 21.66
N LEU A 362 15.92 7.07 21.03
CA LEU A 362 17.07 7.41 20.19
C LEU A 362 18.35 7.53 21.02
N MET A 363 18.28 8.15 22.21
CA MET A 363 19.38 8.24 23.16
C MET A 363 19.81 6.84 23.61
N ASN A 364 18.87 5.98 24.01
CA ASN A 364 19.16 4.60 24.40
C ASN A 364 19.82 3.80 23.28
N ALA A 365 19.28 3.87 22.05
CA ALA A 365 19.90 3.20 20.90
C ALA A 365 21.32 3.71 20.63
N THR A 366 21.57 5.01 20.81
CA THR A 366 22.92 5.59 20.66
C THR A 366 23.88 5.10 21.75
N VAL A 367 23.41 5.07 23.01
CA VAL A 367 24.18 4.57 24.15
C VAL A 367 24.50 3.08 23.99
N ASP A 368 23.55 2.28 23.48
CA ASP A 368 23.76 0.85 23.26
C ASP A 368 24.80 0.58 22.16
N LEU A 369 24.85 1.40 21.11
CA LEU A 369 25.93 1.37 20.13
C LEU A 369 27.28 1.76 20.75
N TRP A 370 27.31 2.76 21.64
CA TRP A 370 28.54 3.16 22.36
C TRP A 370 29.04 2.06 23.29
N LYS A 371 28.16 1.36 24.01
CA LYS A 371 28.52 0.21 24.84
C LYS A 371 29.15 -0.92 24.03
N GLN A 372 28.83 -1.02 22.75
CA GLN A 372 29.44 -1.97 21.80
C GLN A 372 30.76 -1.46 21.20
N GLY A 373 31.29 -0.34 21.69
CA GLY A 373 32.55 0.24 21.21
C GLY A 373 32.45 1.03 19.91
N LEU A 374 31.24 1.27 19.40
CA LEU A 374 31.02 1.99 18.15
C LEU A 374 30.88 3.49 18.39
N VAL A 375 31.79 4.28 17.82
CA VAL A 375 31.66 5.74 17.81
C VAL A 375 30.74 6.14 16.67
N CYS A 376 29.49 6.46 16.97
CA CYS A 376 28.55 6.96 15.97
C CYS A 376 28.86 8.43 15.67
N PRO A 377 29.35 8.81 14.47
CA PRO A 377 29.67 10.21 14.17
C PRO A 377 28.39 11.07 14.23
N SER A 378 28.50 12.28 14.80
CA SER A 378 27.38 13.23 15.02
C SER A 378 26.50 13.46 13.78
N ARG A 379 27.07 13.29 12.58
CA ARG A 379 26.39 13.37 11.28
C ARG A 379 25.31 12.28 11.11
N ALA A 380 25.53 11.05 11.56
CA ALA A 380 24.56 9.96 11.44
C ALA A 380 23.30 10.20 12.31
N ILE A 381 23.47 10.80 13.49
CA ILE A 381 22.37 11.18 14.40
C ILE A 381 21.61 12.40 13.86
N THR A 382 22.32 13.34 13.22
CA THR A 382 21.73 14.54 12.61
C THR A 382 20.86 14.19 11.39
N GLU A 383 21.30 13.24 10.56
CA GLU A 383 20.52 12.76 9.41
C GLU A 383 19.33 11.88 9.84
N LEU A 384 19.46 11.05 10.89
CA LEU A 384 18.34 10.33 11.50
C LEU A 384 17.25 11.28 11.99
N ARG A 385 17.63 12.41 12.62
CA ARG A 385 16.71 13.51 12.99
C ARG A 385 16.03 14.15 11.77
N ARG A 386 16.73 14.35 10.65
CA ARG A 386 16.14 14.89 9.40
C ARG A 386 15.14 13.94 8.74
N THR A 387 15.36 12.62 8.84
CA THR A 387 14.43 11.61 8.29
C THR A 387 13.27 11.28 9.22
N SER A 388 13.41 11.48 10.54
CA SER A 388 12.35 11.21 11.52
C SER A 388 11.49 12.43 11.86
N ILE A 389 12.04 13.64 11.70
CA ILE A 389 11.34 14.91 11.83
C ILE A 389 11.16 15.48 10.41
N SER A 390 10.26 14.90 9.63
CA SER A 390 9.71 15.61 8.47
C SER A 390 8.54 16.50 8.93
N SER A 391 8.84 17.52 9.73
CA SER A 391 8.14 18.80 9.67
C SER A 391 9.11 19.74 8.94
N PHE A 392 8.93 19.84 7.62
CA PHE A 392 9.62 20.87 6.85
C PHE A 392 8.96 22.21 7.19
N SER A 393 9.62 23.00 8.05
CA SER A 393 9.40 24.44 8.02
C SER A 393 10.33 25.05 6.96
N TYR A 394 9.77 25.80 6.00
CA TYR A 394 10.56 26.50 4.99
C TYR A 394 10.48 28.00 5.16
N ARG A 395 11.65 28.66 5.08
CA ARG A 395 11.79 30.12 4.99
C ARG A 395 11.96 30.50 3.54
N ILE A 396 11.05 31.33 3.03
CA ILE A 396 11.25 31.99 1.75
C ILE A 396 12.03 33.28 2.02
N THR A 397 13.24 33.38 1.49
CA THR A 397 14.03 34.62 1.54
C THR A 397 14.15 35.20 0.14
N ASN A 398 14.15 36.53 0.06
CA ASN A 398 14.49 37.21 -1.19
C ASN A 398 16.01 37.15 -1.46
N PRO A 399 16.50 37.57 -2.64
CA PRO A 399 17.92 37.55 -3.00
C PRO A 399 18.83 38.42 -2.10
N ARG A 400 18.26 39.26 -1.24
CA ARG A 400 18.96 40.06 -0.23
C ARG A 400 18.88 39.46 1.19
N GLY A 401 18.37 38.23 1.32
CA GLY A 401 18.30 37.49 2.59
C GLY A 401 17.16 37.87 3.53
N ARG A 402 16.19 38.71 3.14
CA ARG A 402 15.02 39.02 3.98
C ARG A 402 13.94 37.95 3.84
N VAL A 403 13.43 37.46 4.98
CA VAL A 403 12.34 36.48 5.06
C VAL A 403 11.02 37.14 4.64
N ILE A 404 10.35 36.55 3.66
CA ILE A 404 9.06 37.01 3.09
C ILE A 404 7.91 36.03 3.35
N GLY A 405 8.18 34.90 4.01
CA GLY A 405 7.15 33.98 4.53
C GLY A 405 7.77 32.78 5.27
N SER A 406 7.04 32.24 6.25
CA SER A 406 7.40 31.03 7.00
C SER A 406 6.17 30.22 7.42
N SER A 407 6.22 28.90 7.22
CA SER A 407 5.50 27.88 8.00
C SER A 407 6.48 26.77 8.29
#